data_AF-A0A4Z1KJJ1-F1
#
_entry.id   AF-A0A4Z1KJJ1-F1
#
_cell.length_a   1.000
_cell.length_b   1.000
_cell.length_c   1.000
_cell.angle_alpha   90.00
_cell.angle_beta   90.00
_cell.angle_gamma   90.00
#
_symmetry.space_group_name_H-M   'P 1'
#
loop_
_entity.id
_entity.type
_entity.pdbx_description
1 polymer ?
#
loop_
_entity_poly.entity_id
_entity_poly.type
_entity_poly.pdbx_seq_one_letter_code
_entity_poly.pdbx_strand_id
1 'polypeptide(L)'
;MASSNPMPLQRAPSSNPDHGPSNDVASFKKVLASSTRVLALCGAGLGASSGLDTFRGPGGMWRNYRSQNLATMDAFTRDPGLVWLFYSYRRHKAFAAEPNKGHFALAELAKRMKKDGEEGFVCLTQNVDGLAQRAGHPEGSLKLLHGCLCDIKCADPVCSYRERNNFNDPFHPSITITSEDDIKILPAATETVRPHIPLTLSPAMLSRVGPEVQQAMITHLDPNKQTTTIKKEELPHCPRCPTALLRPDIVWFGEALPEDTLDEVDQWIDKAPVDLILVVGTTAQVYPAAGYVDVARDAGARVAVINMDAEGLGSAGGLGKDDWLFLGDAGAILDEILSPLSDEEEKGNDEEKA
;
A
#
# COMPACT_ATOMS: atom_id res chain seq x y z
N MET A 1 30.07 22.14 35.39
CA MET A 1 30.35 20.73 35.00
C MET A 1 29.09 19.93 35.27
N ALA A 2 28.23 19.78 34.26
CA ALA A 2 27.07 18.90 34.31
C ALA A 2 27.33 17.78 33.30
N SER A 3 27.61 16.58 33.80
CA SER A 3 27.77 15.38 33.00
C SER A 3 26.53 14.53 33.21
N SER A 4 25.68 14.47 32.18
CA SER A 4 24.52 13.58 32.11
C SER A 4 24.89 12.39 31.21
N ASN A 5 25.24 11.26 31.83
CA ASN A 5 25.28 9.98 31.12
C ASN A 5 23.84 9.44 30.98
N PRO A 6 23.42 8.96 29.80
CA PRO A 6 22.13 8.29 29.65
C PRO A 6 22.17 6.90 30.31
N MET A 7 21.05 6.52 30.94
CA MET A 7 20.88 5.20 31.54
C MET A 7 20.79 4.09 30.48
N PRO A 8 21.34 2.89 30.75
CA PRO A 8 21.29 1.77 29.82
C PRO A 8 19.90 1.12 29.77
N LEU A 9 19.56 0.55 28.61
CA LEU A 9 18.37 -0.26 28.32
C LEU A 9 18.11 -1.28 29.44
N GLN A 10 16.95 -1.17 30.09
CA GLN A 10 16.50 -2.14 31.08
C GLN A 10 16.01 -3.42 30.37
N ARG A 11 16.78 -4.51 30.50
CA ARG A 11 16.30 -5.88 30.22
C ARG A 11 15.58 -6.42 31.46
N ALA A 12 14.37 -6.94 31.29
CA ALA A 12 13.67 -7.69 32.34
C ALA A 12 13.85 -9.21 32.12
N PRO A 13 14.07 -10.03 33.18
CA PRO A 13 14.19 -11.48 33.02
C PRO A 13 12.97 -12.30 33.51
N SER A 14 12.76 -13.41 32.80
CA SER A 14 12.25 -14.75 33.20
C SER A 14 10.75 -15.13 33.16
N SER A 15 10.45 -15.96 32.13
CA SER A 15 9.76 -17.28 32.05
C SER A 15 8.41 -17.55 32.76
N ASN A 16 7.35 -17.71 31.95
CA ASN A 16 6.08 -18.37 32.25
C ASN A 16 5.47 -18.95 30.93
N PRO A 17 4.71 -20.05 30.90
CA PRO A 17 4.28 -20.73 29.65
C PRO A 17 3.11 -20.03 28.89
N ASP A 18 2.92 -18.74 29.15
CA ASP A 18 1.80 -17.84 28.75
C ASP A 18 2.33 -16.56 28.04
N HIS A 19 3.51 -16.64 27.43
CA HIS A 19 4.14 -15.46 26.81
C HIS A 19 3.50 -15.14 25.46
N GLY A 20 3.15 -13.87 25.26
CA GLY A 20 2.66 -13.33 23.98
C GLY A 20 3.72 -13.44 22.86
N PRO A 21 3.50 -12.78 21.71
CA PRO A 21 4.38 -12.93 20.55
C PRO A 21 5.83 -12.57 20.86
N SER A 22 6.75 -13.31 20.24
CA SER A 22 8.18 -13.04 20.30
C SER A 22 8.56 -11.84 19.43
N ASN A 23 9.65 -11.15 19.78
CA ASN A 23 10.33 -10.19 18.90
C ASN A 23 11.79 -10.60 18.65
N ASP A 24 12.13 -11.86 18.94
CA ASP A 24 13.47 -12.39 18.78
C ASP A 24 13.74 -12.77 17.32
N VAL A 25 14.64 -12.02 16.68
CA VAL A 25 15.01 -12.19 15.27
C VAL A 25 15.60 -13.57 15.00
N ALA A 26 16.40 -14.12 15.92
CA ALA A 26 17.04 -15.42 15.75
C ALA A 26 16.01 -16.56 15.66
N SER A 27 15.02 -16.56 16.57
CA SER A 27 13.91 -17.52 16.56
C SER A 27 13.09 -17.45 15.27
N PHE A 28 12.81 -16.24 14.77
CA PHE A 28 12.13 -16.06 13.49
C PHE A 28 12.96 -16.60 12.32
N LYS A 29 14.26 -16.25 12.23
CA LYS A 29 15.13 -16.70 11.16
C LYS A 29 15.29 -18.23 11.13
N LYS A 30 15.36 -18.87 12.31
CA LYS A 30 15.37 -20.35 12.44
C LYS A 30 14.14 -20.98 11.82
N VAL A 31 12.97 -20.34 12.01
CA VAL A 31 11.70 -20.80 11.46
C VAL A 31 11.64 -20.58 9.96
N LEU A 32 11.96 -19.36 9.51
CA LEU A 32 12.02 -19.01 8.10
C LEU A 32 12.94 -19.96 7.31
N ALA A 33 14.10 -20.32 7.87
CA ALA A 33 15.04 -21.24 7.23
C ALA A 33 14.48 -22.67 7.05
N SER A 34 13.56 -23.09 7.92
CA SER A 34 12.87 -24.39 7.82
C SER A 34 11.57 -24.34 7.02
N SER A 35 11.02 -23.15 6.79
CA SER A 35 9.78 -22.96 6.04
C SER A 35 9.99 -23.22 4.55
N THR A 36 9.02 -23.89 3.94
CA THR A 36 9.01 -24.20 2.51
C THR A 36 7.94 -23.42 1.76
N ARG A 37 6.89 -23.00 2.48
CA ARG A 37 5.74 -22.28 1.93
C ARG A 37 5.41 -21.08 2.80
N VAL A 38 5.82 -19.90 2.32
CA VAL A 38 5.69 -18.64 3.05
C VAL A 38 4.76 -17.70 2.29
N LEU A 39 3.76 -17.16 2.97
CA LEU A 39 2.86 -16.15 2.44
C LEU A 39 3.21 -14.78 3.03
N ALA A 40 3.13 -13.71 2.25
CA ALA A 40 3.20 -12.35 2.77
C ALA A 40 1.95 -11.58 2.41
N LEU A 41 1.35 -10.87 3.36
CA LEU A 41 0.30 -9.88 3.13
C LEU A 41 0.84 -8.49 3.43
N CYS A 42 1.07 -7.71 2.39
CA CYS A 42 1.63 -6.37 2.48
C CYS A 42 0.56 -5.29 2.34
N GLY A 43 0.69 -4.21 3.10
CA GLY A 43 -0.14 -3.01 2.96
C GLY A 43 0.67 -1.71 3.02
N ALA A 44 -0.06 -0.59 3.16
CA ALA A 44 0.49 0.73 2.89
C ALA A 44 1.65 1.13 3.81
N GLY A 45 1.75 0.53 5.01
CA GLY A 45 2.87 0.74 5.92
C GLY A 45 4.22 0.31 5.34
N LEU A 46 4.25 -0.64 4.41
CA LEU A 46 5.50 -1.02 3.72
C LEU A 46 6.04 0.13 2.84
N GLY A 47 5.15 0.94 2.24
CA GLY A 47 5.53 2.09 1.41
C GLY A 47 5.87 3.36 2.20
N ALA A 48 5.65 3.37 3.53
CA ALA A 48 5.79 4.59 4.34
C ALA A 48 7.23 5.14 4.34
N SER A 49 8.25 4.28 4.47
CA SER A 49 9.66 4.69 4.39
C SER A 49 10.11 5.07 2.97
N SER A 50 9.27 4.85 1.96
CA SER A 50 9.44 5.38 0.61
C SER A 50 8.81 6.77 0.43
N GLY A 51 8.29 7.38 1.50
CA GLY A 51 7.69 8.72 1.47
C GLY A 51 6.26 8.77 0.94
N LEU A 52 5.57 7.62 0.95
CA LEU A 52 4.17 7.48 0.56
C LEU A 52 3.24 7.53 1.77
N ASP A 53 2.10 8.18 1.61
CA ASP A 53 1.08 8.27 2.65
C ASP A 53 0.40 6.91 2.89
N THR A 54 0.15 6.59 4.16
CA THR A 54 -0.65 5.42 4.54
C THR A 54 -2.13 5.80 4.66
N PHE A 55 -3.05 4.84 4.66
CA PHE A 55 -4.48 5.12 4.86
C PHE A 55 -4.89 5.40 6.32
N ARG A 56 -3.93 5.47 7.26
CA ARG A 56 -4.19 5.75 8.69
C ARG A 56 -3.92 7.21 9.01
N GLY A 57 -4.66 7.75 9.99
CA GLY A 57 -4.42 9.09 10.52
C GLY A 57 -4.47 10.18 9.44
N PRO A 58 -3.60 11.20 9.50
CA PRO A 58 -3.53 12.26 8.49
C PRO A 58 -3.26 11.78 7.06
N GLY A 59 -2.56 10.66 6.87
CA GLY A 59 -2.26 10.11 5.54
C GLY A 59 -3.48 9.57 4.80
N GLY A 60 -4.57 9.25 5.52
CA GLY A 60 -5.84 8.80 4.93
C GLY A 60 -6.63 9.92 4.25
N MET A 61 -6.15 11.16 4.32
CA MET A 61 -6.77 12.35 3.77
C MET A 61 -6.03 12.84 2.53
N TRP A 62 -6.78 13.26 1.52
CA TRP A 62 -6.27 14.09 0.44
C TRP A 62 -7.11 15.37 0.38
N ARG A 63 -6.48 16.50 0.70
CA ARG A 63 -7.19 17.75 0.99
C ARG A 63 -8.22 17.51 2.10
N ASN A 64 -9.48 17.90 1.91
CA ASN A 64 -10.56 17.66 2.88
C ASN A 64 -11.32 16.34 2.63
N TYR A 65 -10.86 15.53 1.67
CA TYR A 65 -11.49 14.26 1.35
C TYR A 65 -10.79 13.11 2.06
N ARG A 66 -11.57 12.18 2.62
CA ARG A 66 -11.05 10.84 2.90
C ARG A 66 -10.76 10.15 1.58
N SER A 67 -9.56 9.59 1.42
CA SER A 67 -9.15 8.87 0.21
C SER A 67 -10.12 7.75 -0.18
N GLN A 68 -10.72 7.09 0.82
CA GLN A 68 -11.73 6.05 0.65
C GLN A 68 -12.99 6.54 -0.07
N ASN A 69 -13.36 7.81 0.11
CA ASN A 69 -14.56 8.39 -0.51
C ASN A 69 -14.32 8.75 -1.99
N LEU A 70 -13.07 8.98 -2.40
CA LEU A 70 -12.70 9.28 -3.79
C LEU A 70 -12.39 8.02 -4.60
N ALA A 71 -11.97 6.95 -3.94
CA ALA A 71 -11.69 5.65 -4.54
C ALA A 71 -12.98 4.80 -4.68
N THR A 72 -14.02 5.36 -5.31
CA THR A 72 -15.32 4.68 -5.55
C THR A 72 -15.83 5.00 -6.96
N MET A 73 -16.60 4.08 -7.56
CA MET A 73 -17.26 4.34 -8.84
C MET A 73 -18.31 5.45 -8.74
N ASP A 74 -18.98 5.58 -7.59
CA ASP A 74 -19.94 6.65 -7.32
C ASP A 74 -19.27 8.03 -7.37
N ALA A 75 -18.09 8.18 -6.74
CA ALA A 75 -17.33 9.42 -6.82
C ALA A 75 -16.87 9.72 -8.24
N PHE A 76 -16.39 8.71 -8.98
CA PHE A 76 -15.96 8.88 -10.37
C PHE A 76 -17.11 9.23 -11.30
N THR A 77 -18.30 8.68 -11.07
CA THR A 77 -19.51 9.03 -11.83
C THR A 77 -19.96 10.46 -11.55
N ARG A 78 -19.85 10.89 -10.28
CA ARG A 78 -20.26 12.22 -9.83
C ARG A 78 -19.32 13.33 -10.31
N ASP A 79 -18.01 13.16 -10.13
CA ASP A 79 -16.98 14.12 -10.54
C ASP A 79 -15.69 13.37 -10.96
N PRO A 80 -15.61 12.88 -12.21
CA PRO A 80 -14.45 12.13 -12.69
C PRO A 80 -13.19 13.00 -12.74
N GLY A 81 -13.34 14.31 -12.86
CA GLY A 81 -12.21 15.26 -12.85
C GLY A 81 -11.53 15.31 -11.49
N LEU A 82 -12.32 15.42 -10.42
CA LEU A 82 -11.80 15.38 -9.04
C LEU A 82 -11.07 14.07 -8.74
N VAL A 83 -11.66 12.94 -9.11
CA VAL A 83 -11.06 11.62 -8.90
C VAL A 83 -9.77 11.47 -9.72
N TRP A 84 -9.73 11.98 -10.95
CA TRP A 84 -8.50 11.98 -11.74
C TRP A 84 -7.41 12.88 -11.14
N LEU A 85 -7.75 14.06 -10.60
CA LEU A 85 -6.76 14.88 -9.89
C LEU A 85 -6.19 14.17 -8.65
N PHE A 86 -7.04 13.45 -7.91
CA PHE A 86 -6.62 12.62 -6.80
C PHE A 86 -5.63 11.54 -7.24
N TYR A 87 -5.93 10.83 -8.34
CA TYR A 87 -5.06 9.79 -8.84
C TYR A 87 -3.82 10.30 -9.57
N SER A 88 -3.87 11.45 -10.24
CA SER A 88 -2.68 12.12 -10.77
C SER A 88 -1.71 12.40 -9.64
N TYR A 89 -2.18 13.04 -8.55
CA TYR A 89 -1.35 13.29 -7.36
C TYR A 89 -0.68 12.03 -6.83
N ARG A 90 -1.46 10.95 -6.68
CA ARG A 90 -0.94 9.67 -6.19
C ARG A 90 0.04 9.01 -7.16
N ARG A 91 -0.21 9.06 -8.47
CA ARG A 91 0.71 8.57 -9.50
C ARG A 91 2.04 9.33 -9.44
N HIS A 92 2.00 10.66 -9.41
CA HIS A 92 3.21 11.49 -9.30
C HIS A 92 4.04 11.14 -8.07
N LYS A 93 3.38 11.05 -6.90
CA LYS A 93 4.04 10.65 -5.65
C LYS A 93 4.63 9.23 -5.72
N ALA A 94 3.87 8.26 -6.24
CA ALA A 94 4.30 6.87 -6.35
C ALA A 94 5.47 6.69 -7.32
N PHE A 95 5.46 7.40 -8.46
CA PHE A 95 6.49 7.28 -9.48
C PHE A 95 7.77 8.03 -9.10
N ALA A 96 7.67 9.09 -8.30
CA ALA A 96 8.82 9.78 -7.72
C ALA A 96 9.43 9.03 -6.51
N ALA A 97 8.69 8.14 -5.86
CA ALA A 97 9.19 7.34 -4.75
C ALA A 97 10.13 6.23 -5.26
N GLU A 98 11.03 5.74 -4.41
CA GLU A 98 11.87 4.58 -4.69
C GLU A 98 11.52 3.41 -3.75
N PRO A 99 11.64 2.15 -4.21
CA PRO A 99 11.47 1.02 -3.32
C PRO A 99 12.47 1.10 -2.16
N ASN A 100 12.01 0.84 -0.93
CA ASN A 100 12.88 0.75 0.23
C ASN A 100 13.44 -0.67 0.42
N LYS A 101 14.31 -0.84 1.42
CA LYS A 101 14.99 -2.10 1.75
C LYS A 101 14.04 -3.29 1.94
N GLY A 102 12.85 -3.07 2.52
CA GLY A 102 11.87 -4.15 2.73
C GLY A 102 11.32 -4.69 1.42
N HIS A 103 11.10 -3.84 0.42
CA HIS A 103 10.68 -4.29 -0.92
C HIS A 103 11.75 -5.19 -1.56
N PHE A 104 13.02 -4.77 -1.47
CA PHE A 104 14.14 -5.56 -1.98
C PHE A 104 14.31 -6.88 -1.21
N ALA A 105 14.14 -6.87 0.11
CA ALA A 105 14.23 -8.06 0.95
C ALA A 105 13.16 -9.11 0.59
N LEU A 106 11.90 -8.68 0.37
CA LEU A 106 10.82 -9.57 -0.08
C LEU A 106 11.08 -10.12 -1.49
N ALA A 107 11.54 -9.27 -2.42
CA ALA A 107 11.88 -9.68 -3.78
C ALA A 107 13.04 -10.71 -3.80
N GLU A 108 14.00 -10.54 -2.92
CA GLU A 108 15.15 -11.44 -2.78
C GLU A 108 14.74 -12.76 -2.11
N LEU A 109 13.90 -12.73 -1.06
CA LEU A 109 13.34 -13.94 -0.46
C LEU A 109 12.60 -14.78 -1.50
N ALA A 110 11.77 -14.14 -2.33
CA ALA A 110 11.04 -14.79 -3.41
C ALA A 110 11.97 -15.57 -4.36
N LYS A 111 13.09 -14.95 -4.76
CA LYS A 111 14.09 -15.59 -5.63
C LYS A 111 14.76 -16.79 -4.96
N ARG A 112 15.09 -16.68 -3.67
CA ARG A 112 15.74 -17.76 -2.89
C ARG A 112 14.82 -18.95 -2.65
N MET A 113 13.53 -18.70 -2.49
CA MET A 113 12.53 -19.73 -2.20
C MET A 113 11.96 -20.40 -3.45
N LYS A 114 12.32 -19.95 -4.65
CA LYS A 114 11.94 -20.61 -5.89
C LYS A 114 12.78 -21.87 -6.11
N LYS A 115 12.13 -23.03 -6.16
CA LYS A 115 12.77 -24.34 -6.38
C LYS A 115 12.01 -25.13 -7.43
N ASP A 116 12.74 -25.73 -8.38
CA ASP A 116 12.18 -26.58 -9.45
C ASP A 116 11.00 -25.96 -10.23
N GLY A 117 10.98 -24.63 -10.35
CA GLY A 117 9.92 -23.88 -11.03
C GLY A 117 8.71 -23.53 -10.16
N GLU A 118 8.61 -24.04 -8.93
CA GLU A 118 7.55 -23.73 -7.98
C GLU A 118 7.95 -22.56 -7.05
N GLU A 119 6.98 -21.71 -6.74
CA GLU A 119 7.15 -20.57 -5.85
C GLU A 119 6.98 -21.04 -4.39
N GLY A 120 8.07 -21.08 -3.61
CA GLY A 120 8.00 -21.33 -2.16
C GLY A 120 7.58 -20.10 -1.35
N PHE A 121 7.52 -18.93 -1.99
CA PHE A 121 7.07 -17.67 -1.40
C PHE A 121 6.08 -16.98 -2.32
N VAL A 122 4.96 -16.51 -1.76
CA VAL A 122 3.98 -15.68 -2.45
C VAL A 122 3.71 -14.42 -1.65
N CYS A 123 3.78 -13.27 -2.30
CA CYS A 123 3.50 -11.96 -1.72
C CYS A 123 2.21 -11.39 -2.29
N LEU A 124 1.22 -11.23 -1.43
CA LEU A 124 -0.03 -10.55 -1.69
C LEU A 124 0.15 -9.08 -1.28
N THR A 125 0.09 -8.17 -2.23
CA THR A 125 0.17 -6.74 -1.93
C THR A 125 -1.17 -6.07 -2.13
N GLN A 126 -1.61 -5.35 -1.10
CA GLN A 126 -2.75 -4.43 -1.15
C GLN A 126 -2.34 -3.07 -1.73
N ASN A 127 -1.04 -2.82 -1.89
CA ASN A 127 -0.51 -1.56 -2.39
C ASN A 127 -0.65 -1.49 -3.91
N VAL A 128 -0.93 -0.29 -4.39
CA VAL A 128 -1.10 0.03 -5.82
C VAL A 128 0.05 0.90 -6.35
N ASP A 129 1.09 1.15 -5.56
CA ASP A 129 2.16 2.11 -5.86
C ASP A 129 3.19 1.63 -6.91
N GLY A 130 3.28 0.31 -7.13
CA GLY A 130 4.23 -0.27 -8.08
C GLY A 130 5.64 -0.50 -7.50
N LEU A 131 5.88 -0.24 -6.21
CA LEU A 131 7.22 -0.34 -5.62
C LEU A 131 7.72 -1.78 -5.55
N ALA A 132 6.84 -2.76 -5.28
CA ALA A 132 7.20 -4.18 -5.28
C ALA A 132 7.69 -4.64 -6.67
N GLN A 133 6.99 -4.24 -7.73
CA GLN A 133 7.42 -4.51 -9.11
C GLN A 133 8.78 -3.87 -9.41
N ARG A 134 8.96 -2.59 -9.04
CA ARG A 134 10.21 -1.85 -9.27
C ARG A 134 11.39 -2.36 -8.43
N ALA A 135 11.13 -3.02 -7.30
CA ALA A 135 12.15 -3.74 -6.54
C ALA A 135 12.63 -5.04 -7.20
N GLY A 136 12.03 -5.41 -8.34
CA GLY A 136 12.37 -6.63 -9.07
C GLY A 136 11.84 -7.90 -8.41
N HIS A 137 10.68 -7.80 -7.75
CA HIS A 137 9.96 -8.96 -7.21
C HIS A 137 9.45 -9.85 -8.37
N PRO A 138 9.72 -11.17 -8.37
CA PRO A 138 9.28 -12.02 -9.47
C PRO A 138 7.76 -12.07 -9.64
N GLU A 139 7.28 -11.87 -10.87
CA GLU A 139 5.85 -11.79 -11.22
C GLU A 139 5.05 -13.03 -10.79
N GLY A 140 5.63 -14.23 -10.94
CA GLY A 140 4.99 -15.48 -10.49
C GLY A 140 4.66 -15.52 -9.00
N SER A 141 5.45 -14.81 -8.18
CA SER A 141 5.35 -14.75 -6.72
C SER A 141 4.69 -13.47 -6.18
N LEU A 142 4.30 -12.51 -7.02
CA LEU A 142 3.73 -11.23 -6.60
C LEU A 142 2.29 -11.09 -7.10
N LYS A 143 1.34 -10.94 -6.17
CA LYS A 143 -0.10 -10.83 -6.46
C LYS A 143 -0.63 -9.46 -6.08
N LEU A 144 -1.03 -8.68 -7.08
CA LEU A 144 -1.51 -7.30 -6.93
C LEU A 144 -3.01 -7.29 -6.63
N LEU A 145 -3.39 -7.49 -5.36
CA LEU A 145 -4.79 -7.66 -4.95
C LEU A 145 -5.68 -6.47 -5.37
N HIS A 146 -5.12 -5.27 -5.41
CA HIS A 146 -5.85 -4.04 -5.73
C HIS A 146 -5.42 -3.39 -7.05
N GLY A 147 -4.65 -4.09 -7.91
CA GLY A 147 -4.14 -3.56 -9.18
C GLY A 147 -2.92 -2.64 -9.04
N CYS A 148 -2.68 -1.76 -10.03
CA CYS A 148 -1.53 -0.85 -10.05
C CYS A 148 -1.94 0.55 -10.51
N LEU A 149 -1.42 1.59 -9.84
CA LEU A 149 -1.51 2.98 -10.30
C LEU A 149 -0.85 3.19 -11.65
N CYS A 150 0.13 2.35 -12.00
CA CYS A 150 0.80 2.32 -13.29
C CYS A 150 -0.06 1.77 -14.43
N ASP A 151 -1.17 1.12 -14.13
CA ASP A 151 -2.07 0.56 -15.13
C ASP A 151 -3.31 1.46 -15.30
N ILE A 152 -3.83 1.54 -16.53
CA ILE A 152 -5.01 2.32 -16.89
C ILE A 152 -6.00 1.40 -17.60
N LYS A 153 -7.29 1.49 -17.27
CA LYS A 153 -8.36 0.71 -17.93
C LYS A 153 -9.51 1.61 -18.39
N CYS A 154 -10.32 1.10 -19.29
CA CYS A 154 -11.63 1.69 -19.54
C CYS A 154 -12.52 1.58 -18.30
N ALA A 155 -13.29 2.64 -18.01
CA ALA A 155 -14.27 2.62 -16.93
C ALA A 155 -15.56 1.85 -17.30
N ASP A 156 -15.77 1.56 -18.59
CA ASP A 156 -16.88 0.72 -19.05
C ASP A 156 -16.56 -0.76 -18.76
N PRO A 157 -17.37 -1.47 -17.95
CA PRO A 157 -17.09 -2.84 -17.54
C PRO A 157 -17.13 -3.84 -18.70
N VAL A 158 -17.78 -3.54 -19.84
CA VAL A 158 -17.79 -4.43 -21.01
C VAL A 158 -16.61 -4.20 -21.95
N CYS A 159 -15.83 -3.13 -21.73
CA CYS A 159 -14.67 -2.82 -22.54
C CYS A 159 -13.39 -3.45 -21.96
N SER A 160 -12.68 -4.25 -22.76
CA SER A 160 -11.42 -4.88 -22.37
C SER A 160 -10.18 -4.00 -22.59
N TYR A 161 -10.34 -2.69 -22.84
CA TYR A 161 -9.19 -1.80 -23.04
C TYR A 161 -8.41 -1.62 -21.74
N ARG A 162 -7.10 -1.89 -21.80
CA ARG A 162 -6.16 -1.73 -20.70
C ARG A 162 -4.78 -1.36 -21.23
N GLU A 163 -4.13 -0.40 -20.59
CA GLU A 163 -2.73 -0.06 -20.76
C GLU A 163 -1.98 -0.50 -19.49
N ARG A 164 -0.94 -1.31 -19.67
CA ARG A 164 -0.09 -1.78 -18.57
C ARG A 164 1.20 -0.98 -18.52
N ASN A 165 1.77 -0.80 -17.33
CA ASN A 165 3.06 -0.15 -17.13
C ASN A 165 3.13 1.28 -17.74
N ASN A 166 2.03 2.02 -17.67
CA ASN A 166 1.98 3.42 -18.05
C ASN A 166 2.53 4.30 -16.92
N PHE A 167 3.80 4.64 -17.02
CA PHE A 167 4.49 5.58 -16.12
C PHE A 167 4.47 7.03 -16.61
N ASN A 168 3.63 7.38 -17.58
CA ASN A 168 3.52 8.76 -18.03
C ASN A 168 2.99 9.63 -16.88
N ASP A 169 3.74 10.67 -16.55
CA ASP A 169 3.38 11.64 -15.53
C ASP A 169 3.64 13.05 -16.05
N PRO A 170 2.59 13.82 -16.40
CA PRO A 170 1.17 13.45 -16.25
C PRO A 170 0.70 12.41 -17.27
N PHE A 171 -0.31 11.61 -16.90
CA PHE A 171 -0.93 10.65 -17.83
C PHE A 171 -1.65 11.36 -18.99
N HIS A 172 -2.32 12.49 -18.70
CA HIS A 172 -3.05 13.27 -19.69
C HIS A 172 -2.92 14.78 -19.40
N PRO A 173 -2.82 15.67 -20.41
CA PRO A 173 -2.57 17.10 -20.18
C PRO A 173 -3.60 17.83 -19.30
N SER A 174 -4.88 17.42 -19.34
CA SER A 174 -5.92 18.05 -18.52
C SER A 174 -5.71 17.81 -17.01
N ILE A 175 -5.07 16.70 -16.65
CA ILE A 175 -4.88 16.23 -15.26
C ILE A 175 -3.44 16.43 -14.78
N THR A 176 -2.66 17.27 -15.48
CA THR A 176 -1.32 17.70 -15.04
C THR A 176 -1.36 18.31 -13.66
N ILE A 177 -0.51 17.82 -12.77
CA ILE A 177 -0.27 18.47 -11.47
C ILE A 177 0.51 19.74 -11.76
N THR A 178 -0.10 20.87 -11.47
CA THR A 178 0.61 22.14 -11.44
C THR A 178 0.83 22.46 -9.97
N SER A 179 1.82 23.32 -9.67
CA SER A 179 1.94 23.92 -8.33
C SER A 179 0.69 24.75 -7.91
N GLU A 180 -0.32 24.81 -8.77
CA GLU A 180 -1.57 25.57 -8.73
C GLU A 180 -2.80 24.64 -8.68
N ASP A 181 -2.64 23.43 -8.15
CA ASP A 181 -3.67 22.38 -8.03
C ASP A 181 -5.05 22.86 -7.50
N ASP A 182 -5.12 24.03 -6.87
CA ASP A 182 -6.34 24.71 -6.46
C ASP A 182 -7.15 25.30 -7.62
N ILE A 183 -6.53 25.78 -8.70
CA ILE A 183 -7.22 26.40 -9.84
C ILE A 183 -8.10 25.39 -10.57
N LYS A 184 -7.63 24.14 -10.68
CA LYS A 184 -8.37 23.07 -11.38
C LYS A 184 -9.55 22.54 -10.57
N ILE A 185 -9.59 22.80 -9.27
CA ILE A 185 -10.72 22.48 -8.39
C ILE A 185 -11.85 23.51 -8.55
N LEU A 186 -11.53 24.71 -9.03
CA LEU A 186 -12.52 25.76 -9.28
C LEU A 186 -13.43 25.38 -10.47
N PRO A 187 -14.66 25.91 -10.54
CA PRO A 187 -15.62 25.51 -11.55
C PRO A 187 -15.08 25.75 -12.96
N ALA A 188 -15.26 24.78 -13.86
CA ALA A 188 -14.91 24.91 -15.28
C ALA A 188 -15.74 25.98 -16.06
N ALA A 189 -16.57 26.76 -15.36
CA ALA A 189 -17.56 27.68 -15.92
C ALA A 189 -17.32 29.17 -15.57
N THR A 190 -16.25 29.55 -14.87
CA THR A 190 -15.94 30.98 -14.65
C THR A 190 -14.79 31.43 -15.52
N GLU A 191 -15.06 31.66 -16.81
CA GLU A 191 -14.12 32.24 -17.78
C GLU A 191 -13.64 33.67 -17.43
N THR A 192 -14.07 34.27 -16.32
CA THR A 192 -13.83 35.69 -16.04
C THR A 192 -12.79 36.00 -14.97
N VAL A 193 -12.24 35.02 -14.25
CA VAL A 193 -11.21 35.30 -13.24
C VAL A 193 -10.11 34.24 -13.29
N ARG A 194 -9.05 34.51 -14.06
CA ARG A 194 -7.71 33.94 -13.80
C ARG A 194 -6.91 34.98 -13.04
N PRO A 195 -6.91 35.02 -11.70
CA PRO A 195 -5.96 35.83 -10.99
C PRO A 195 -4.63 35.08 -10.96
N HIS A 196 -3.55 35.76 -11.32
CA HIS A 196 -2.19 35.29 -11.06
C HIS A 196 -2.00 35.18 -9.53
N ILE A 197 -2.17 33.98 -8.96
CA ILE A 197 -1.97 33.73 -7.52
C ILE A 197 -0.54 33.18 -7.32
N PRO A 198 0.36 33.88 -6.59
CA PRO A 198 1.70 33.38 -6.30
C PRO A 198 1.72 32.26 -5.24
N LEU A 199 2.75 31.43 -5.38
CA LEU A 199 2.98 30.10 -4.82
C LEU A 199 3.12 30.04 -3.28
N THR A 200 2.71 28.89 -2.73
CA THR A 200 2.77 28.38 -1.34
C THR A 200 1.61 28.81 -0.42
N LEU A 201 0.81 27.83 0.02
CA LEU A 201 -0.34 28.07 0.90
C LEU A 201 0.00 27.75 2.36
N SER A 202 0.19 28.81 3.14
CA SER A 202 0.01 28.78 4.59
C SER A 202 -1.42 29.24 4.94
N PRO A 203 -1.93 29.05 6.17
CA PRO A 203 -3.19 29.64 6.62
C PRO A 203 -3.30 31.17 6.39
N ALA A 204 -2.17 31.88 6.26
CA ALA A 204 -2.12 33.30 5.93
C ALA A 204 -2.34 33.64 4.44
N MET A 205 -2.42 32.64 3.56
CA MET A 205 -2.74 32.82 2.14
C MET A 205 -4.24 32.66 1.82
N LEU A 206 -4.97 31.88 2.62
CA LEU A 206 -6.44 31.77 2.56
C LEU A 206 -7.15 33.12 2.79
N SER A 207 -6.50 34.06 3.49
CA SER A 207 -7.01 35.42 3.68
C SER A 207 -6.71 36.37 2.51
N ARG A 208 -5.97 35.93 1.48
CA ARG A 208 -5.58 36.75 0.32
C ARG A 208 -6.39 36.46 -0.94
N VAL A 209 -7.18 35.38 -0.95
CA VAL A 209 -8.16 35.08 -2.01
C VAL A 209 -9.50 35.73 -1.66
N GLY A 210 -10.17 36.28 -2.67
CA GLY A 210 -11.47 36.91 -2.47
C GLY A 210 -12.52 35.93 -1.91
N PRO A 211 -13.53 36.42 -1.18
CA PRO A 211 -14.53 35.59 -0.50
C PRO A 211 -15.28 34.65 -1.45
N GLU A 212 -15.44 35.01 -2.73
CA GLU A 212 -16.04 34.16 -3.76
C GLU A 212 -15.19 32.93 -4.07
N VAL A 213 -13.87 33.12 -4.25
CA VAL A 213 -12.91 32.02 -4.48
C VAL A 213 -12.83 31.13 -3.24
N GLN A 214 -12.80 31.74 -2.05
CA GLN A 214 -12.78 31.01 -0.78
C GLN A 214 -14.06 30.17 -0.59
N GLN A 215 -15.23 30.74 -0.90
CA GLN A 215 -16.51 30.03 -0.82
C GLN A 215 -16.63 28.92 -1.88
N ALA A 216 -16.10 29.12 -3.08
CA ALA A 216 -16.00 28.10 -4.11
C ALA A 216 -15.10 26.94 -3.65
N MET A 217 -13.90 27.23 -3.15
CA MET A 217 -12.98 26.23 -2.60
C MET A 217 -13.63 25.44 -1.44
N ILE A 218 -14.29 26.11 -0.50
CA ILE A 218 -15.02 25.45 0.61
C ILE A 218 -16.13 24.54 0.08
N THR A 219 -16.88 25.00 -0.93
CA THR A 219 -17.96 24.22 -1.57
C THR A 219 -17.41 23.00 -2.30
N HIS A 220 -16.26 23.10 -2.95
CA HIS A 220 -15.59 21.98 -3.64
C HIS A 220 -14.81 21.06 -2.71
N LEU A 221 -14.63 21.43 -1.45
CA LEU A 221 -14.07 20.59 -0.41
C LEU A 221 -15.17 19.96 0.46
N ASP A 222 -16.44 20.29 0.21
CA ASP A 222 -17.60 19.68 0.84
C ASP A 222 -18.01 18.40 0.07
N PRO A 223 -17.82 17.20 0.65
CA PRO A 223 -18.10 15.93 -0.04
C PRO A 223 -19.58 15.71 -0.34
N ASN A 224 -20.48 16.56 0.18
CA ASN A 224 -21.93 16.47 -0.01
C ASN A 224 -22.44 17.40 -1.12
N LYS A 225 -21.58 18.22 -1.73
CA LYS A 225 -21.98 19.08 -2.85
C LYS A 225 -21.55 18.46 -4.16
N GLN A 226 -22.47 18.49 -5.14
CA GLN A 226 -22.15 18.08 -6.50
C GLN A 226 -21.33 19.16 -7.18
N THR A 227 -20.18 18.76 -7.72
CA THR A 227 -19.21 19.65 -8.34
C THR A 227 -18.80 19.13 -9.70
N THR A 228 -18.28 20.02 -10.55
CA THR A 228 -17.62 19.65 -11.80
C THR A 228 -16.26 20.32 -11.84
N THR A 229 -15.22 19.57 -11.47
CA THR A 229 -13.83 20.03 -11.37
C THR A 229 -13.15 20.16 -12.74
N ILE A 230 -13.21 19.14 -13.59
CA ILE A 230 -12.76 19.18 -15.00
C ILE A 230 -13.91 18.69 -15.88
N LYS A 231 -14.13 19.33 -17.04
CA LYS A 231 -15.20 18.91 -17.95
C LYS A 231 -14.93 17.49 -18.43
N LYS A 232 -15.99 16.67 -18.51
CA LYS A 232 -15.87 15.26 -18.89
C LYS A 232 -15.18 15.11 -20.25
N GLU A 233 -15.45 16.00 -21.19
CA GLU A 233 -14.93 16.00 -22.56
C GLU A 233 -13.41 16.23 -22.61
N GLU A 234 -12.83 16.86 -21.58
CA GLU A 234 -11.40 17.16 -21.48
C GLU A 234 -10.61 16.03 -20.78
N LEU A 235 -11.30 15.03 -20.24
CA LEU A 235 -10.68 13.90 -19.54
C LEU A 235 -10.22 12.82 -20.53
N PRO A 236 -9.29 11.93 -20.12
CA PRO A 236 -8.81 10.86 -20.98
C PRO A 236 -9.96 9.89 -21.33
N HIS A 237 -10.30 9.80 -22.62
CA HIS A 237 -11.31 8.89 -23.14
C HIS A 237 -10.69 7.57 -23.61
N CYS A 238 -11.48 6.51 -23.53
CA CYS A 238 -11.07 5.22 -24.06
C CYS A 238 -10.99 5.28 -25.59
N PRO A 239 -9.87 4.84 -26.21
CA PRO A 239 -9.74 4.85 -27.67
C PRO A 239 -10.62 3.79 -28.35
N ARG A 240 -11.15 2.82 -27.60
CA ARG A 240 -12.08 1.78 -28.11
C ARG A 240 -13.55 2.10 -27.84
N CYS A 241 -13.85 2.92 -26.83
CA CYS A 241 -15.21 3.24 -26.40
C CYS A 241 -15.32 4.77 -26.20
N PRO A 242 -15.68 5.54 -27.24
CA PRO A 242 -15.62 7.00 -27.19
C PRO A 242 -16.52 7.65 -26.12
N THR A 243 -17.50 6.91 -25.60
CA THR A 243 -18.42 7.36 -24.54
C THR A 243 -17.86 7.18 -23.12
N ALA A 244 -16.85 6.33 -22.98
CA ALA A 244 -16.29 5.92 -21.70
C ALA A 244 -14.96 6.62 -21.43
N LEU A 245 -14.78 7.04 -20.17
CA LEU A 245 -13.50 7.55 -19.70
C LEU A 245 -12.53 6.39 -19.42
N LEU A 246 -11.25 6.70 -19.46
CA LEU A 246 -10.23 5.89 -18.81
C LEU A 246 -10.24 6.19 -17.31
N ARG A 247 -9.76 5.22 -16.53
CA ARG A 247 -9.51 5.34 -15.08
C ARG A 247 -8.26 4.54 -14.70
N PRO A 248 -7.63 4.84 -13.54
CA PRO A 248 -6.62 3.96 -12.99
C PRO A 248 -7.18 2.55 -12.79
N ASP A 249 -6.34 1.58 -13.09
CA ASP A 249 -6.66 0.17 -13.05
C ASP A 249 -6.32 -0.44 -11.70
N ILE A 250 -7.12 0.04 -10.77
CA ILE A 250 -7.09 -0.33 -9.37
C ILE A 250 -8.49 -0.72 -8.96
N VAL A 251 -8.59 -1.54 -7.92
CA VAL A 251 -9.86 -1.89 -7.30
C VAL A 251 -10.31 -0.72 -6.43
N TRP A 252 -11.51 -0.22 -6.69
CA TRP A 252 -12.16 0.78 -5.84
C TRP A 252 -13.01 0.14 -4.74
N PHE A 253 -13.29 0.89 -3.68
CA PHE A 253 -14.21 0.42 -2.64
C PHE A 253 -15.59 0.15 -3.26
N GLY A 254 -16.13 -1.03 -2.96
CA GLY A 254 -17.37 -1.54 -3.55
C GLY A 254 -17.16 -2.37 -4.82
N GLU A 255 -15.95 -2.42 -5.39
CA GLU A 255 -15.62 -3.34 -6.49
C GLU A 255 -15.09 -4.68 -5.97
N ALA A 256 -15.31 -5.73 -6.74
CA ALA A 256 -14.71 -7.04 -6.49
C ALA A 256 -13.18 -6.99 -6.75
N LEU A 257 -12.43 -7.79 -6.00
CA LEU A 257 -11.03 -8.05 -6.33
C LEU A 257 -10.92 -8.84 -7.65
N PRO A 258 -9.77 -8.82 -8.35
CA PRO A 258 -9.60 -9.56 -9.59
C PRO A 258 -9.69 -11.07 -9.33
N GLU A 259 -10.70 -11.72 -9.91
CA GLU A 259 -10.97 -13.15 -9.72
C GLU A 259 -9.79 -14.01 -10.14
N ASP A 260 -9.15 -13.68 -11.28
CA ASP A 260 -7.93 -14.35 -11.76
C ASP A 260 -6.80 -14.33 -10.73
N THR A 261 -6.60 -13.19 -10.08
CA THR A 261 -5.58 -13.05 -9.03
C THR A 261 -5.93 -13.85 -7.79
N LEU A 262 -7.21 -13.90 -7.40
CA LEU A 262 -7.63 -14.71 -6.25
C LEU A 262 -7.53 -16.20 -6.55
N ASP A 263 -7.98 -16.64 -7.74
CA ASP A 263 -7.88 -18.03 -8.19
C ASP A 263 -6.43 -18.51 -8.17
N GLU A 264 -5.47 -17.69 -8.62
CA GLU A 264 -4.04 -18.02 -8.55
C GLU A 264 -3.52 -18.19 -7.12
N VAL A 265 -4.00 -17.35 -6.18
CA VAL A 265 -3.62 -17.42 -4.77
C VAL A 265 -4.22 -18.67 -4.13
N ASP A 266 -5.52 -18.90 -4.34
CA ASP A 266 -6.23 -20.05 -3.80
C ASP A 266 -5.66 -21.36 -4.35
N GLN A 267 -5.40 -21.45 -5.66
CA GLN A 267 -4.71 -22.60 -6.25
C GLN A 267 -3.33 -22.83 -5.65
N TRP A 268 -2.57 -21.77 -5.33
CA TRP A 268 -1.30 -21.93 -4.66
C TRP A 268 -1.50 -22.45 -3.24
N ILE A 269 -2.41 -21.89 -2.44
CA ILE A 269 -2.70 -22.29 -1.05
C ILE A 269 -3.21 -23.75 -1.00
N ASP A 270 -4.11 -24.14 -1.89
CA ASP A 270 -4.75 -25.47 -1.88
C ASP A 270 -3.77 -26.62 -2.21
N LYS A 271 -2.64 -26.33 -2.88
CA LYS A 271 -1.62 -27.35 -3.17
C LYS A 271 -1.01 -27.96 -1.91
N ALA A 272 -0.81 -27.16 -0.86
CA ALA A 272 -0.18 -27.57 0.40
C ALA A 272 -0.30 -26.45 1.46
N PRO A 273 -0.32 -26.79 2.76
CA PRO A 273 -0.45 -25.80 3.83
C PRO A 273 0.66 -24.74 3.77
N VAL A 274 0.33 -23.54 4.29
CA VAL A 274 1.29 -22.46 4.49
C VAL A 274 1.96 -22.67 5.85
N ASP A 275 3.29 -22.54 5.90
CA ASP A 275 4.07 -22.79 7.12
C ASP A 275 4.23 -21.52 7.97
N LEU A 276 4.28 -20.37 7.29
CA LEU A 276 4.55 -19.06 7.87
C LEU A 276 3.84 -17.98 7.05
N ILE A 277 3.17 -17.05 7.72
CA ILE A 277 2.64 -15.84 7.10
C ILE A 277 3.29 -14.58 7.68
N LEU A 278 3.75 -13.69 6.80
CA LEU A 278 4.25 -12.36 7.13
C LEU A 278 3.12 -11.34 6.91
N VAL A 279 2.76 -10.57 7.93
CA VAL A 279 1.78 -9.48 7.82
C VAL A 279 2.51 -8.15 7.97
N VAL A 280 2.67 -7.44 6.85
CA VAL A 280 3.62 -6.32 6.73
C VAL A 280 2.88 -5.00 6.51
N GLY A 281 3.02 -4.08 7.45
CA GLY A 281 2.54 -2.70 7.31
C GLY A 281 1.04 -2.59 7.05
N THR A 282 0.23 -3.47 7.64
CA THR A 282 -1.23 -3.49 7.45
C THR A 282 -1.95 -3.82 8.75
N THR A 283 -3.17 -3.29 8.92
CA THR A 283 -4.09 -3.72 9.99
C THR A 283 -4.74 -5.07 9.70
N ALA A 284 -4.62 -5.61 8.47
CA ALA A 284 -5.37 -6.81 8.05
C ALA A 284 -6.88 -6.73 8.41
N GLN A 285 -7.51 -5.59 8.12
CA GLN A 285 -8.94 -5.35 8.37
C GLN A 285 -9.79 -5.32 7.09
N VAL A 286 -9.16 -5.14 5.93
CA VAL A 286 -9.87 -4.99 4.66
C VAL A 286 -10.05 -6.37 4.03
N TYR A 287 -11.30 -6.81 3.96
CA TYR A 287 -11.67 -8.07 3.32
C TYR A 287 -11.84 -7.88 1.80
N PRO A 288 -11.53 -8.91 1.00
CA PRO A 288 -11.17 -10.28 1.40
C PRO A 288 -9.69 -10.50 1.74
N ALA A 289 -8.80 -9.52 1.47
CA ALA A 289 -7.35 -9.66 1.68
C ALA A 289 -6.95 -10.09 3.10
N ALA A 290 -7.64 -9.58 4.12
CA ALA A 290 -7.43 -9.94 5.52
C ALA A 290 -7.66 -11.45 5.81
N GLY A 291 -8.59 -12.09 5.10
CA GLY A 291 -8.96 -13.49 5.33
C GLY A 291 -7.84 -14.49 5.05
N TYR A 292 -6.85 -14.13 4.22
CA TYR A 292 -5.68 -14.98 3.98
C TYR A 292 -4.83 -15.21 5.22
N VAL A 293 -4.89 -14.30 6.21
CA VAL A 293 -4.23 -14.52 7.49
C VAL A 293 -4.92 -15.63 8.28
N ASP A 294 -6.25 -15.65 8.25
CA ASP A 294 -7.04 -16.67 8.94
C ASP A 294 -6.90 -18.03 8.25
N VAL A 295 -6.95 -18.07 6.91
CA VAL A 295 -6.72 -19.28 6.11
C VAL A 295 -5.35 -19.90 6.42
N ALA A 296 -4.28 -19.10 6.45
CA ALA A 296 -2.95 -19.60 6.77
C ALA A 296 -2.87 -20.11 8.21
N ARG A 297 -3.40 -19.34 9.19
CA ARG A 297 -3.38 -19.71 10.61
C ARG A 297 -4.16 -20.99 10.87
N ASP A 298 -5.34 -21.15 10.27
CA ASP A 298 -6.18 -22.34 10.42
C ASP A 298 -5.52 -23.59 9.82
N ALA A 299 -4.65 -23.41 8.82
CA ALA A 299 -3.80 -24.47 8.27
C ALA A 299 -2.56 -24.77 9.14
N GLY A 300 -2.35 -24.05 10.26
CA GLY A 300 -1.24 -24.22 11.19
C GLY A 300 -0.04 -23.32 10.95
N ALA A 301 -0.14 -22.31 10.07
CA ALA A 301 0.92 -21.35 9.84
C ALA A 301 1.20 -20.53 11.11
N ARG A 302 2.48 -20.26 11.36
CA ARG A 302 2.87 -19.24 12.33
C ARG A 302 2.74 -17.84 11.71
N VAL A 303 2.47 -16.84 12.53
CA VAL A 303 2.21 -15.46 12.09
C VAL A 303 3.34 -14.55 12.55
N ALA A 304 3.95 -13.81 11.63
CA ALA A 304 4.88 -12.74 11.95
C ALA A 304 4.31 -11.40 11.51
N VAL A 305 4.02 -10.51 12.46
CA VAL A 305 3.52 -9.17 12.19
C VAL A 305 4.67 -8.17 12.23
N ILE A 306 4.79 -7.37 11.18
CA ILE A 306 5.76 -6.28 11.06
C ILE A 306 4.96 -5.00 10.88
N ASN A 307 4.85 -4.18 11.93
CA ASN A 307 4.03 -2.96 11.87
C ASN A 307 4.54 -1.87 12.83
N MET A 308 4.09 -0.62 12.66
CA MET A 308 4.49 0.49 13.54
C MET A 308 3.91 0.37 14.96
N ASP A 309 2.75 -0.25 15.08
CA ASP A 309 2.00 -0.42 16.33
C ASP A 309 1.32 -1.80 16.36
N ALA A 310 0.91 -2.20 17.56
CA ALA A 310 0.16 -3.44 17.80
C ALA A 310 -1.37 -3.21 17.80
N GLU A 311 -1.82 -2.00 17.46
CA GLU A 311 -3.22 -1.61 17.58
C GLU A 311 -4.01 -1.99 16.33
N GLY A 312 -5.19 -2.61 16.55
CA GLY A 312 -6.13 -2.88 15.47
C GLY A 312 -5.60 -3.88 14.42
N LEU A 313 -4.84 -4.90 14.82
CA LEU A 313 -4.27 -5.89 13.91
C LEU A 313 -5.29 -6.82 13.20
N GLY A 314 -6.60 -6.65 13.41
CA GLY A 314 -7.63 -7.37 12.64
C GLY A 314 -7.40 -8.88 12.64
N SER A 315 -7.42 -9.51 11.45
CA SER A 315 -7.13 -10.94 11.28
C SER A 315 -5.71 -11.34 11.67
N ALA A 316 -4.77 -10.39 11.78
CA ALA A 316 -3.41 -10.62 12.27
C ALA A 316 -3.26 -10.46 13.79
N GLY A 317 -4.36 -10.22 14.52
CA GLY A 317 -4.38 -10.25 15.98
C GLY A 317 -4.29 -11.68 16.55
N GLY A 318 -4.46 -11.80 17.87
CA GLY A 318 -4.51 -13.10 18.55
C GLY A 318 -3.18 -13.86 18.55
N LEU A 319 -2.05 -13.15 18.43
CA LEU A 319 -0.72 -13.75 18.35
C LEU A 319 -0.38 -14.52 19.63
N GLY A 320 0.06 -15.77 19.46
CA GLY A 320 0.48 -16.66 20.52
C GLY A 320 1.99 -16.67 20.74
N LYS A 321 2.45 -17.59 21.60
CA LYS A 321 3.87 -17.78 21.95
C LYS A 321 4.77 -18.19 20.77
N ASP A 322 4.18 -18.78 19.74
CA ASP A 322 4.87 -19.31 18.56
C ASP A 322 4.86 -18.30 17.39
N ASP A 323 4.27 -17.12 17.61
CA ASP A 323 4.15 -16.03 16.64
C ASP A 323 5.13 -14.89 16.95
N TRP A 324 5.28 -13.97 16.01
CA TRP A 324 6.14 -12.80 16.17
C TRP A 324 5.41 -11.47 15.98
N LEU A 325 5.86 -10.48 16.73
CA LEU A 325 5.46 -9.09 16.60
C LEU A 325 6.72 -8.20 16.61
N PHE A 326 7.07 -7.69 15.44
CA PHE A 326 8.15 -6.74 15.25
C PHE A 326 7.56 -5.34 15.08
N LEU A 327 7.89 -4.45 16.04
CA LEU A 327 7.40 -3.07 16.04
C LEU A 327 8.45 -2.11 15.49
N GLY A 328 8.11 -1.38 14.42
CA GLY A 328 8.98 -0.37 13.82
C GLY A 328 8.79 -0.22 12.31
N ASP A 329 9.75 0.44 11.66
CA ASP A 329 9.75 0.61 10.21
C ASP A 329 9.86 -0.75 9.49
N ALA A 330 8.86 -1.06 8.67
CA ALA A 330 8.80 -2.33 7.96
C ALA A 330 9.99 -2.52 7.00
N GLY A 331 10.50 -1.43 6.40
CA GLY A 331 11.65 -1.48 5.51
C GLY A 331 12.91 -1.95 6.23
N ALA A 332 13.22 -1.36 7.39
CA ALA A 332 14.36 -1.73 8.22
C ALA A 332 14.24 -3.14 8.83
N ILE A 333 13.06 -3.48 9.37
CA ILE A 333 12.83 -4.79 9.98
C ILE A 333 12.96 -5.91 8.95
N LEU A 334 12.35 -5.77 7.78
CA LEU A 334 12.42 -6.81 6.74
C LEU A 334 13.85 -7.01 6.21
N ASP A 335 14.63 -5.93 6.08
CA ASP A 335 16.05 -6.01 5.72
C ASP A 335 16.83 -6.88 6.72
N GLU A 336 16.55 -6.72 8.01
CA GLU A 336 17.17 -7.49 9.08
C GLU A 336 16.69 -8.94 9.12
N ILE A 337 15.37 -9.18 9.22
CA ILE A 337 14.84 -10.51 9.50
C ILE A 337 14.85 -11.45 8.30
N LEU A 338 14.87 -10.92 7.07
CA LEU A 338 14.95 -11.72 5.83
C LEU A 338 16.38 -11.83 5.26
N SER A 339 17.35 -11.16 5.88
CA SER A 339 18.76 -11.36 5.55
C SER A 339 19.16 -12.83 5.84
N PRO A 340 20.07 -13.42 5.04
CA PRO A 340 20.63 -14.74 5.35
C PRO A 340 21.18 -14.78 6.78
N LEU A 341 21.20 -15.97 7.38
CA LEU A 341 21.97 -16.19 8.59
C LEU A 341 23.46 -15.97 8.29
N SER A 342 24.17 -15.36 9.21
CA SER A 342 25.64 -15.32 9.19
C SER A 342 26.21 -16.68 9.61
N ASP A 343 27.45 -16.96 9.20
CA ASP A 343 28.18 -18.20 9.54
C ASP A 343 28.25 -18.46 11.06
N GLU A 344 28.15 -17.42 11.89
CA GLU A 344 28.14 -17.52 13.36
C GLU A 344 26.76 -17.95 13.90
N GLU A 345 25.67 -17.48 13.28
CA GLU A 345 24.30 -17.85 13.64
C GLU A 345 23.95 -19.27 13.16
N GLU A 346 24.57 -19.74 12.07
CA GLU A 346 24.44 -21.13 11.62
C GLU A 346 25.10 -22.12 12.60
N LYS A 347 26.29 -21.80 13.12
CA LYS A 347 27.02 -22.66 14.07
C LYS A 347 26.34 -22.78 15.43
N GLY A 348 25.74 -21.70 15.93
CA GLY A 348 24.95 -21.74 17.18
C GLY A 348 23.71 -22.65 17.09
N ASN A 349 23.14 -22.82 15.89
CA ASN A 349 21.99 -23.69 15.65
C ASN A 349 22.35 -25.19 15.61
N ASP A 350 23.59 -25.54 15.29
CA ASP A 350 24.08 -26.92 15.33
C ASP A 350 24.44 -27.37 16.75
N GLU A 351 24.92 -26.46 17.61
CA GLU A 351 25.21 -26.76 19.02
C GLU A 351 23.96 -26.95 19.89
N GLU A 352 22.83 -26.30 19.55
CA GLU A 352 21.54 -26.50 20.26
C GLU A 352 20.84 -27.82 19.89
N LYS A 353 21.34 -28.53 18.86
CA LYS A 353 20.83 -29.84 18.41
C LYS A 353 21.68 -31.04 18.89
N ALA A 354 22.80 -30.80 19.58
CA ALA A 354 23.71 -31.82 20.10
C ALA A 354 23.45 -32.14 21.59
#